data_AF-A0A3C1XUR5-F1
#
_entry.id   AF-A0A3C1XUR5-F1
#
_cell.length_a   1.000
_cell.length_b   1.000
_cell.length_c   1.000
_cell.angle_alpha   90.00
_cell.angle_beta   90.00
_cell.angle_gamma   90.00
#
_symmetry.space_group_name_H-M   'P 1'
#
loop_
_entity.id
_entity.type
_entity.pdbx_description
1 polymer ?
#
loop_
_entity_poly.entity_id
_entity_poly.type
_entity_poly.pdbx_seq_one_letter_code
_entity_poly.pdbx_strand_id
1 'polypeptide(L)'
;MTGYDDGTLELKGENGIHMLNSIYMNGNQITQVGAGVLSSTSLDAVNGSQLYATNLQVQSNSTAITTLGTSVAQNTANLNTLTTNLNNGTVGLVRQDAVTGAISVAASTGGNVINMSGTDGTRTITGVASGIISATSTDAVNGSQLYALSQQVGQMNAANAYVSVDGAGDGSDNAAAGTGTMGTAVGANATVTASNGVAIGANAS
;
A
#
# COMPACT_ATOMS: atom_id res chain seq x y z
N MET A 1 -62.68 57.71 16.96
CA MET A 1 -61.27 58.15 16.98
C MET A 1 -61.11 59.05 18.17
N THR A 2 -60.51 58.57 19.25
CA THR A 2 -60.15 59.41 20.41
C THR A 2 -58.65 59.62 20.33
N GLY A 3 -58.24 60.83 19.95
CA GLY A 3 -56.87 61.27 20.17
C GLY A 3 -56.77 61.71 21.62
N TYR A 4 -55.84 61.13 22.37
CA TYR A 4 -55.50 61.61 23.70
C TYR A 4 -54.50 62.76 23.55
N ASP A 5 -54.54 63.74 24.46
CA ASP A 5 -53.63 64.90 24.44
C ASP A 5 -52.14 64.51 24.62
N ASP A 6 -51.87 63.25 25.00
CA ASP A 6 -50.53 62.67 25.14
C ASP A 6 -49.90 62.21 23.81
N GLY A 7 -50.60 62.39 22.68
CA GLY A 7 -50.14 61.98 21.35
C GLY A 7 -50.48 60.53 21.00
N THR A 8 -51.21 59.81 21.86
CA THR A 8 -51.70 58.46 21.58
C THR A 8 -52.96 58.52 20.74
N LEU A 9 -52.94 57.81 19.61
CA LEU A 9 -54.12 57.55 18.79
C LEU A 9 -54.59 56.11 19.00
N GLU A 10 -55.77 55.96 19.61
CA GLU A 10 -56.39 54.64 19.76
C GLU A 10 -57.49 54.44 18.70
N LEU A 11 -57.32 53.41 17.87
CA LEU A 11 -58.29 52.99 16.87
C LEU A 11 -58.90 51.65 17.32
N LYS A 12 -60.23 51.58 17.40
CA LYS A 12 -60.98 50.38 17.76
C LYS A 12 -62.03 50.11 16.68
N GLY A 13 -62.03 48.90 16.15
CA GLY A 13 -63.06 48.41 15.23
C GLY A 13 -63.51 47.03 15.70
N GLU A 14 -64.81 46.80 15.80
CA GLU A 14 -65.39 45.51 16.25
C GLU A 14 -64.97 44.34 15.33
N ASN A 15 -64.72 44.64 14.05
CA ASN A 15 -64.26 43.69 13.02
C ASN A 15 -62.80 43.94 12.57
N GLY A 16 -62.01 44.61 13.41
CA GLY A 16 -60.64 45.01 13.10
C GLY A 16 -60.51 46.35 12.36
N ILE A 17 -59.27 46.70 12.04
CA ILE A 17 -58.90 47.93 11.34
C ILE A 17 -58.36 47.53 9.96
N HIS A 18 -59.05 47.94 8.89
CA HIS A 18 -58.66 47.65 7.51
C HIS A 18 -58.22 48.93 6.82
N MET A 19 -57.10 48.89 6.10
CA MET A 19 -56.61 50.01 5.31
C MET A 19 -56.54 49.60 3.83
N LEU A 20 -57.05 50.46 2.95
CA LEU A 20 -57.22 50.13 1.53
C LEU A 20 -55.92 50.18 0.70
N ASN A 21 -54.90 50.90 1.16
CA ASN A 21 -53.70 51.14 0.34
C ASN A 21 -52.40 51.06 1.16
N SER A 22 -51.92 52.19 1.69
CA SER A 22 -50.59 52.27 2.34
C SER A 22 -50.69 52.84 3.74
N ILE A 23 -49.78 52.39 4.60
CA ILE A 23 -49.53 53.00 5.91
C ILE A 23 -48.14 53.65 5.87
N TYR A 24 -48.07 54.95 6.12
CA TYR A 24 -46.82 55.70 6.14
C TYR A 24 -46.28 55.80 7.57
N MET A 25 -45.27 54.99 7.90
CA MET A 25 -44.70 54.94 9.25
C MET A 25 -43.60 55.98 9.51
N ASN A 26 -43.08 56.67 8.48
CA ASN A 26 -42.00 57.68 8.61
C ASN A 26 -40.78 57.20 9.42
N GLY A 27 -40.40 55.92 9.30
CA GLY A 27 -39.26 55.33 10.02
C GLY A 27 -39.56 54.86 11.45
N ASN A 28 -40.80 55.03 11.94
CA ASN A 28 -41.21 54.53 13.25
C ASN A 28 -41.34 53.00 13.25
N GLN A 29 -41.07 52.40 14.41
CA GLN A 29 -41.23 50.95 14.61
C GLN A 29 -42.72 50.58 14.77
N ILE A 30 -43.06 49.37 14.32
CA ILE A 30 -44.34 48.72 14.64
C ILE A 30 -44.05 47.67 15.72
N THR A 31 -44.48 47.93 16.95
CA THR A 31 -44.19 47.08 18.10
C THR A 31 -45.41 46.24 18.49
N GLN A 32 -45.23 45.25 19.37
CA GLN A 32 -46.29 44.36 19.85
C GLN A 32 -47.02 43.56 18.74
N VAL A 33 -46.35 43.35 17.61
CA VAL A 33 -46.83 42.46 16.55
C VAL A 33 -46.76 41.01 17.04
N GLY A 34 -47.92 40.34 17.12
CA GLY A 34 -48.00 38.91 17.42
C GLY A 34 -47.19 38.09 16.40
N ALA A 35 -46.75 36.88 16.78
CA ALA A 35 -46.07 36.02 15.83
C ALA A 35 -47.04 35.63 14.71
N GLY A 36 -46.71 35.97 13.47
CA GLY A 36 -47.53 35.64 12.31
C GLY A 36 -47.52 34.14 12.04
N VAL A 37 -48.60 33.61 11.46
CA VAL A 37 -48.62 32.21 11.04
C VAL A 37 -47.61 32.02 9.90
N LEU A 38 -46.69 31.06 10.03
CA LEU A 38 -45.71 30.74 8.99
C LEU A 38 -46.27 29.61 8.09
N SER A 39 -46.83 29.98 6.94
CA SER A 39 -47.32 29.05 5.93
C SER A 39 -47.17 29.64 4.53
N SER A 40 -47.26 28.80 3.49
CA SER A 40 -47.13 29.23 2.09
C SER A 40 -48.24 30.19 1.62
N THR A 41 -49.31 30.35 2.39
CA THR A 41 -50.45 31.22 2.06
C THR A 41 -50.71 32.30 3.10
N SER A 42 -49.84 32.43 4.11
CA SER A 42 -50.01 33.44 5.16
C SER A 42 -49.78 34.84 4.60
N LEU A 43 -50.62 35.78 5.04
CA LEU A 43 -50.46 37.21 4.80
C LEU A 43 -50.15 37.96 6.10
N ASP A 44 -49.88 37.24 7.18
CA ASP A 44 -49.58 37.82 8.48
C ASP A 44 -48.22 38.52 8.45
N ALA A 45 -48.14 39.65 9.17
CA ALA A 45 -46.84 40.23 9.47
C ALA A 45 -46.04 39.28 10.39
N VAL A 46 -44.75 39.14 10.11
CA VAL A 46 -43.82 38.43 10.99
C VAL A 46 -43.14 39.42 11.92
N ASN A 47 -42.84 38.98 13.15
CA ASN A 47 -42.14 39.82 14.11
C ASN A 47 -40.65 39.46 14.21
N GLY A 48 -39.90 40.26 14.96
CA GLY A 48 -38.46 40.08 15.13
C GLY A 48 -38.06 38.73 15.71
N SER A 49 -38.89 38.10 16.55
CA SER A 49 -38.56 36.80 17.15
C SER A 49 -38.52 35.66 16.11
N GLN A 50 -39.40 35.71 15.10
CA GLN A 50 -39.47 34.70 14.03
C GLN A 50 -38.29 34.83 13.06
N LEU A 51 -37.95 36.07 12.68
CA LEU A 51 -36.77 36.34 11.86
C LEU A 51 -35.49 35.98 12.61
N TYR A 52 -35.40 36.31 13.90
CA TYR A 52 -34.28 35.96 14.76
C TYR A 52 -34.07 34.44 14.83
N ALA A 53 -35.13 33.66 15.03
CA ALA A 53 -35.05 32.20 15.02
C ALA A 53 -34.51 31.65 13.68
N THR A 54 -34.97 32.20 12.56
CA THR A 54 -34.43 31.86 11.23
C THR A 54 -32.95 32.24 11.11
N ASN A 55 -32.56 33.42 11.58
CA ASN A 55 -31.17 33.86 11.56
C ASN A 55 -30.25 33.01 12.44
N LEU A 56 -30.74 32.48 13.56
CA LEU A 56 -29.98 31.51 14.37
C LEU A 56 -29.70 30.22 13.59
N GLN A 57 -30.67 29.69 12.84
CA GLN A 57 -30.46 28.50 12.02
C GLN A 57 -29.46 28.77 10.87
N VAL A 58 -29.56 29.95 10.23
CA VAL A 58 -28.59 30.37 9.21
C VAL A 58 -27.18 30.50 9.80
N GLN A 59 -27.06 31.05 11.00
CA GLN A 59 -25.78 31.13 11.71
C GLN A 59 -25.21 29.74 12.01
N SER A 60 -26.05 28.80 12.46
CA SER A 60 -25.66 27.40 12.68
C SER A 60 -25.15 26.75 11.39
N ASN A 61 -25.86 26.92 10.28
CA ASN A 61 -25.43 26.41 8.97
C ASN A 61 -24.10 27.03 8.53
N SER A 62 -23.91 28.33 8.73
CA SER A 62 -22.65 29.03 8.40
C SER A 62 -21.46 28.47 9.19
N THR A 63 -21.65 28.22 10.48
CA THR A 63 -20.64 27.56 11.32
C THR A 63 -20.35 26.13 10.84
N ALA A 64 -21.38 25.33 10.53
CA ALA A 64 -21.21 23.97 10.03
C ALA A 64 -20.43 23.93 8.70
N ILE A 65 -20.74 24.84 7.77
CA ILE A 65 -20.02 24.96 6.48
C ILE A 65 -18.55 25.31 6.71
N THR A 66 -18.26 26.21 7.64
CA THR A 66 -16.88 26.57 8.00
C THR A 66 -16.12 25.37 8.54
N THR A 67 -16.72 24.59 9.45
CA THR A 67 -16.13 23.36 9.98
C THR A 67 -15.89 22.30 8.90
N LEU A 68 -16.81 22.14 7.94
CA LEU A 68 -16.62 21.28 6.77
C LEU A 68 -15.43 21.76 5.93
N GLY A 69 -15.31 23.06 5.69
CA GLY A 69 -14.18 23.66 4.98
C GLY A 69 -12.84 23.34 5.63
N THR A 70 -12.72 23.47 6.96
CA THR A 70 -11.53 23.08 7.71
C THR A 70 -11.23 21.59 7.59
N SER A 71 -12.25 20.74 7.69
CA SER A 71 -12.08 19.28 7.60
C SER A 71 -11.60 18.84 6.21
N VAL A 72 -12.13 19.45 5.15
CA VAL A 72 -11.71 19.20 3.77
C VAL A 72 -10.27 19.67 3.53
N ALA A 73 -9.89 20.83 4.07
CA ALA A 73 -8.51 21.32 3.99
C ALA A 73 -7.55 20.34 4.70
N GLN A 74 -7.94 19.82 5.88
CA GLN A 74 -7.14 18.82 6.59
C GLN A 74 -7.01 17.50 5.81
N ASN A 75 -8.11 17.02 5.23
CA ASN A 75 -8.07 15.82 4.38
C ASN A 75 -7.14 16.02 3.18
N THR A 76 -7.16 17.20 2.57
CA THR A 76 -6.25 17.55 1.46
C THR A 76 -4.79 17.51 1.91
N ALA A 77 -4.47 18.07 3.08
CA ALA A 77 -3.11 17.99 3.66
C ALA A 77 -2.68 16.55 3.93
N ASN A 78 -3.55 15.75 4.55
CA ASN A 78 -3.28 14.33 4.84
C ASN A 78 -3.01 13.52 3.55
N LEU A 79 -3.79 13.76 2.49
CA LEU A 79 -3.60 13.11 1.18
C LEU A 79 -2.27 13.51 0.54
N ASN A 80 -1.86 14.77 0.65
CA ASN A 80 -0.56 15.24 0.16
C ASN A 80 0.60 14.58 0.93
N THR A 81 0.46 14.43 2.26
CA THR A 81 1.45 13.69 3.07
C THR A 81 1.50 12.22 2.67
N LEU A 82 0.36 11.55 2.48
CA LEU A 82 0.33 10.16 2.05
C LEU A 82 0.97 9.99 0.66
N THR A 83 0.68 10.89 -0.27
CA THR A 83 1.29 10.90 -1.61
C THR A 83 2.81 11.08 -1.53
N THR A 84 3.27 12.01 -0.69
CA THR A 84 4.71 12.21 -0.43
C THR A 84 5.34 10.95 0.14
N ASN A 85 4.72 10.32 1.14
CA ASN A 85 5.23 9.10 1.75
C ASN A 85 5.26 7.92 0.77
N LEU A 86 4.26 7.80 -0.11
CA LEU A 86 4.23 6.78 -1.15
C LEU A 86 5.37 6.99 -2.16
N ASN A 87 5.55 8.21 -2.64
CA ASN A 87 6.62 8.55 -3.59
C ASN A 87 8.01 8.33 -2.99
N ASN A 88 8.17 8.61 -1.69
CA ASN A 88 9.42 8.38 -0.97
C ASN A 88 9.61 6.92 -0.53
N GLY A 89 8.63 6.03 -0.78
CA GLY A 89 8.71 4.63 -0.34
C GLY A 89 8.74 4.46 1.19
N THR A 90 8.13 5.37 1.94
CA THR A 90 8.14 5.38 3.42
C THR A 90 6.83 4.89 4.04
N VAL A 91 5.94 4.28 3.26
CA VAL A 91 4.70 3.64 3.73
C VAL A 91 4.35 2.44 2.85
N GLY A 92 3.69 1.43 3.42
CA GLY A 92 3.33 0.18 2.74
C GLY A 92 4.27 -1.00 3.06
N LEU A 93 4.10 -2.11 2.33
CA LEU A 93 4.87 -3.34 2.54
C LEU A 93 6.28 -3.26 1.95
N VAL A 94 6.44 -2.61 0.79
CA VAL A 94 7.75 -2.38 0.18
C VAL A 94 8.18 -0.98 0.54
N ARG A 95 9.31 -0.85 1.23
CA ARG A 95 9.81 0.42 1.74
C ARG A 95 11.29 0.57 1.49
N GLN A 96 11.72 1.79 1.19
CA GLN A 96 13.12 2.13 1.09
C GLN A 96 13.57 2.86 2.36
N ASP A 97 14.65 2.37 2.97
CA ASP A 97 15.31 3.06 4.06
C ASP A 97 16.08 4.27 3.53
N ALA A 98 15.79 5.46 4.07
CA ALA A 98 16.34 6.71 3.56
C ALA A 98 17.85 6.89 3.84
N VAL A 99 18.40 6.14 4.79
CA VAL A 99 19.81 6.27 5.20
C VAL A 99 20.69 5.30 4.41
N THR A 100 20.27 4.04 4.36
CA THR A 100 21.01 2.94 3.72
C THR A 100 20.64 2.76 2.25
N GLY A 101 19.49 3.28 1.82
CA GLY A 101 18.93 3.04 0.50
C GLY A 101 18.38 1.62 0.30
N ALA A 102 18.41 0.77 1.34
CA ALA A 102 17.95 -0.61 1.25
C ALA A 102 16.44 -0.69 1.04
N ILE A 103 16.01 -1.53 0.09
CA ILE A 103 14.60 -1.85 -0.11
C ILE A 103 14.26 -3.08 0.72
N SER A 104 13.29 -2.95 1.60
CA SER A 104 12.75 -4.02 2.42
C SER A 104 11.34 -4.40 1.94
N VAL A 105 10.99 -5.67 2.06
CA VAL A 105 9.68 -6.21 1.70
C VAL A 105 9.08 -6.87 2.92
N ALA A 106 7.95 -6.36 3.39
CA ALA A 106 7.16 -6.90 4.49
C ALA A 106 7.95 -7.07 5.82
N ALA A 107 9.00 -6.27 6.04
CA ALA A 107 9.94 -6.43 7.17
C ALA A 107 9.31 -6.30 8.56
N SER A 108 8.17 -5.62 8.69
CA SER A 108 7.43 -5.47 9.95
C SER A 108 6.33 -6.51 10.14
N THR A 109 6.27 -7.54 9.30
CA THR A 109 5.24 -8.60 9.32
C THR A 109 5.87 -9.98 9.20
N GLY A 110 5.18 -11.03 9.64
CA GLY A 110 5.66 -12.41 9.52
C GLY A 110 5.44 -13.03 8.13
N GLY A 111 5.73 -14.33 8.01
CA GLY A 111 5.62 -15.11 6.77
C GLY A 111 6.99 -15.48 6.19
N ASN A 112 7.03 -16.56 5.41
CA ASN A 112 8.29 -17.15 4.91
C ASN A 112 8.31 -17.32 3.38
N VAL A 113 7.31 -16.79 2.67
CA VAL A 113 7.16 -16.97 1.22
C VAL A 113 6.83 -15.64 0.56
N ILE A 114 7.59 -15.31 -0.49
CA ILE A 114 7.24 -14.26 -1.46
C ILE A 114 6.88 -14.99 -2.76
N ASN A 115 5.59 -15.00 -3.11
CA ASN A 115 5.14 -15.59 -4.37
C ASN A 115 5.09 -14.53 -5.48
N MET A 116 5.86 -14.75 -6.55
CA MET A 116 5.98 -13.83 -7.69
C MET A 116 5.12 -14.24 -8.90
N SER A 117 4.28 -15.28 -8.80
CA SER A 117 3.37 -15.69 -9.88
C SER A 117 2.32 -14.62 -10.22
N GLY A 118 1.96 -14.50 -11.49
CA GLY A 118 0.89 -13.64 -12.01
C GLY A 118 -0.20 -14.45 -12.71
N THR A 119 -1.15 -13.75 -13.34
CA THR A 119 -2.21 -14.36 -14.15
C THR A 119 -1.64 -15.15 -15.34
N ASP A 120 -0.47 -14.75 -15.83
CA ASP A 120 0.23 -15.37 -16.95
C ASP A 120 1.28 -16.40 -16.50
N GLY A 121 1.26 -16.79 -15.22
CA GLY A 121 2.18 -17.76 -14.63
C GLY A 121 3.40 -17.14 -13.92
N THR A 122 4.50 -17.89 -13.84
CA THR A 122 5.73 -17.47 -13.15
C THR A 122 6.42 -16.33 -13.88
N ARG A 123 7.03 -15.39 -13.12
CA ARG A 123 7.76 -14.25 -13.68
C ARG A 123 9.27 -14.48 -13.66
N THR A 124 9.97 -13.90 -14.64
CA THR A 124 11.43 -13.74 -14.59
C THR A 124 11.79 -12.59 -13.65
N ILE A 125 12.70 -12.84 -12.70
CA ILE A 125 13.30 -11.79 -11.87
C ILE A 125 14.63 -11.40 -12.52
N THR A 126 14.73 -10.15 -13.00
CA THR A 126 15.92 -9.60 -13.66
C THR A 126 16.48 -8.42 -12.87
N GLY A 127 17.68 -7.94 -13.23
CA GLY A 127 18.39 -6.89 -12.49
C GLY A 127 19.03 -7.37 -11.19
N VAL A 128 19.20 -8.69 -11.02
CA VAL A 128 19.81 -9.31 -9.83
C VAL A 128 21.34 -9.25 -9.95
N ALA A 129 21.98 -8.46 -9.09
CA ALA A 129 23.43 -8.44 -8.95
C ALA A 129 23.96 -9.82 -8.54
N SER A 130 25.23 -10.12 -8.81
CA SER A 130 25.82 -11.41 -8.43
C SER A 130 25.84 -11.56 -6.92
N GLY A 131 25.15 -12.58 -6.41
CA GLY A 131 25.08 -12.87 -4.97
C GLY A 131 26.40 -13.44 -4.44
N ILE A 132 26.65 -13.26 -3.14
CA ILE A 132 27.79 -13.89 -2.49
C ILE A 132 27.56 -15.41 -2.45
N ILE A 133 28.58 -16.21 -2.79
CA ILE A 133 28.52 -17.68 -2.71
C ILE A 133 29.37 -18.12 -1.50
N SER A 134 28.69 -18.49 -0.42
CA SER A 134 29.29 -19.00 0.82
C SER A 134 28.30 -19.91 1.55
N ALA A 135 28.78 -20.67 2.55
CA ALA A 135 27.95 -21.61 3.31
C ALA A 135 26.78 -20.97 4.08
N THR A 136 26.84 -19.66 4.31
CA THR A 136 25.85 -18.90 5.10
C THR A 136 25.17 -17.80 4.29
N SER A 137 25.37 -17.74 2.97
CA SER A 137 24.80 -16.69 2.14
C SER A 137 23.28 -16.84 1.99
N THR A 138 22.58 -15.72 1.99
CA THR A 138 21.14 -15.62 1.71
C THR A 138 20.86 -14.85 0.43
N ASP A 139 21.90 -14.52 -0.35
CA ASP A 139 21.74 -13.76 -1.58
C ASP A 139 21.18 -14.63 -2.70
N ALA A 140 20.33 -14.04 -3.54
CA ALA A 140 19.94 -14.67 -4.78
C ALA A 140 21.15 -14.76 -5.73
N VAL A 141 21.28 -15.89 -6.44
CA VAL A 141 22.26 -16.05 -7.52
C VAL A 141 21.63 -15.68 -8.86
N ASN A 142 22.43 -15.11 -9.76
CA ASN A 142 21.97 -14.77 -11.10
C ASN A 142 22.48 -15.76 -12.17
N GLY A 143 22.03 -15.57 -13.41
CA GLY A 143 22.35 -16.48 -14.52
C GLY A 143 23.84 -16.54 -14.90
N SER A 144 24.61 -15.46 -14.73
CA SER A 144 26.03 -15.47 -15.11
C SER A 144 26.86 -16.33 -14.15
N GLN A 145 26.49 -16.37 -12.87
CA GLN A 145 27.12 -17.24 -11.87
C GLN A 145 26.86 -18.72 -12.17
N LEU A 146 25.61 -19.08 -12.47
CA LEU A 146 25.27 -20.45 -12.86
C LEU A 146 25.94 -20.86 -14.18
N TYR A 147 26.02 -19.94 -15.14
CA TYR A 147 26.74 -20.17 -16.39
C TYR A 147 28.23 -20.42 -16.17
N ALA A 148 28.91 -19.62 -15.35
CA ALA A 148 30.32 -19.84 -15.01
C ALA A 148 30.56 -21.24 -14.40
N LEU A 149 29.68 -21.68 -13.49
CA LEU A 149 29.72 -23.04 -12.94
C LEU A 149 29.53 -24.10 -14.03
N SER A 150 28.57 -23.91 -14.93
CA SER A 150 28.33 -24.85 -16.04
C SER A 150 29.54 -24.99 -16.97
N GLN A 151 30.27 -23.90 -17.22
CA GLN A 151 31.51 -23.92 -18.00
C GLN A 151 32.63 -24.67 -17.28
N GLN A 152 32.73 -24.54 -15.95
CA GLN A 152 33.71 -25.29 -15.16
C GLN A 152 33.40 -26.80 -15.16
N VAL A 153 32.13 -27.18 -15.04
CA VAL A 153 31.68 -28.58 -15.16
C VAL A 153 31.96 -29.12 -16.56
N GLY A 154 31.67 -28.34 -17.61
CA GLY A 154 31.97 -28.70 -18.98
C GLY A 154 33.47 -28.94 -19.22
N GLN A 155 34.34 -28.08 -18.65
CA GLN A 155 35.80 -28.27 -18.70
C GLN A 155 36.25 -29.53 -17.97
N MET A 156 35.66 -29.85 -16.81
CA MET A 156 35.96 -31.08 -16.09
C MET A 156 35.59 -32.33 -16.90
N ASN A 157 34.43 -32.32 -17.55
CA ASN A 157 34.00 -33.41 -18.43
C ASN A 157 34.91 -33.53 -19.67
N ALA A 158 35.33 -32.41 -20.26
CA ALA A 158 36.25 -32.40 -21.39
C ALA A 158 37.67 -32.90 -20.99
N ALA A 159 38.13 -32.56 -19.79
CA ALA A 159 39.39 -33.09 -19.25
C ALA A 159 39.36 -34.62 -19.06
N ASN A 160 38.16 -35.21 -18.92
CA ASN A 160 37.97 -36.66 -18.89
C ASN A 160 38.11 -37.35 -20.27
N ALA A 161 38.41 -36.61 -21.34
CA ALA A 161 38.57 -37.19 -22.69
C ALA A 161 39.67 -38.27 -22.79
N TYR A 162 40.61 -38.32 -21.84
CA TYR A 162 41.68 -39.31 -21.81
C TYR A 162 41.34 -40.56 -20.98
N VAL A 163 40.24 -40.57 -20.24
CA VAL A 163 39.78 -41.70 -19.42
C VAL A 163 38.31 -41.98 -19.75
N SER A 164 38.07 -42.94 -20.63
CA SER A 164 36.74 -43.43 -20.96
C SER A 164 36.53 -44.78 -20.27
N VAL A 165 35.52 -44.86 -19.41
CA VAL A 165 35.10 -46.07 -18.72
C VAL A 165 33.62 -46.26 -19.00
N ASP A 166 33.26 -47.36 -19.66
CA ASP A 166 31.87 -47.78 -19.83
C ASP A 166 31.46 -48.59 -18.60
N GLY A 167 30.39 -48.16 -17.94
CA GLY A 167 29.87 -48.77 -16.72
C GLY A 167 28.39 -48.45 -16.54
N ALA A 168 27.72 -49.14 -15.64
CA ALA A 168 26.28 -49.05 -15.43
C ALA A 168 25.82 -47.66 -14.95
N GLY A 169 26.73 -46.87 -14.37
CA GLY A 169 26.44 -45.49 -13.93
C GLY A 169 25.54 -45.38 -12.70
N ASP A 170 25.22 -46.51 -12.07
CA ASP A 170 24.45 -46.63 -10.82
C ASP A 170 25.33 -46.87 -9.59
N GLY A 171 26.65 -46.97 -9.80
CA GLY A 171 27.65 -47.22 -8.78
C GLY A 171 27.88 -48.69 -8.43
N SER A 172 27.17 -49.62 -9.07
CA SER A 172 27.30 -51.07 -8.84
C SER A 172 28.63 -51.65 -9.34
N ASP A 173 29.26 -50.99 -10.31
CA ASP A 173 30.50 -51.39 -10.95
C ASP A 173 31.62 -50.35 -10.79
N ASN A 174 31.56 -49.56 -9.72
CA ASN A 174 32.61 -48.59 -9.40
C ASN A 174 33.98 -49.27 -9.24
N ALA A 175 35.03 -48.64 -9.78
CA ALA A 175 36.40 -49.02 -9.50
C ALA A 175 36.72 -48.82 -8.00
N ALA A 176 37.50 -49.72 -7.41
CA ALA A 176 37.84 -49.69 -6.00
C ALA A 176 39.35 -49.84 -5.78
N ALA A 177 39.98 -48.83 -5.19
CA ALA A 177 41.30 -48.97 -4.58
C ALA A 177 41.13 -49.22 -3.08
N GLY A 178 41.64 -50.36 -2.58
CA GLY A 178 41.50 -50.73 -1.17
C GLY A 178 42.05 -49.66 -0.23
N THR A 179 41.42 -49.47 0.93
CA THR A 179 41.85 -48.48 1.92
C THR A 179 43.31 -48.72 2.33
N GLY A 180 44.16 -47.70 2.21
CA GLY A 180 45.58 -47.79 2.54
C GLY A 180 46.45 -48.44 1.45
N THR A 181 45.89 -48.82 0.30
CA THR A 181 46.68 -49.36 -0.81
C THR A 181 47.48 -48.29 -1.55
N MET A 182 47.05 -47.02 -1.53
CA MET A 182 47.57 -45.98 -2.43
C MET A 182 47.52 -46.39 -3.92
N GLY A 183 46.61 -47.31 -4.28
CA GLY A 183 46.49 -47.87 -5.62
C GLY A 183 45.63 -47.04 -6.57
N THR A 184 45.80 -47.29 -7.87
CA THR A 184 45.02 -46.67 -8.96
C THR A 184 44.14 -47.72 -9.62
N ALA A 185 42.82 -47.58 -9.53
CA ALA A 185 41.84 -48.43 -10.21
C ALA A 185 41.07 -47.60 -11.25
N VAL A 186 41.09 -48.02 -12.52
CA VAL A 186 40.43 -47.33 -13.64
C VAL A 186 39.72 -48.36 -14.52
N GLY A 187 38.39 -48.39 -14.52
CA GLY A 187 37.57 -49.34 -15.27
C GLY A 187 36.42 -49.92 -14.42
N ALA A 188 35.33 -50.36 -15.06
CA ALA A 188 34.20 -50.98 -14.37
C ALA A 188 34.66 -52.23 -13.60
N ASN A 189 34.34 -52.35 -12.30
CA ASN A 189 34.80 -53.41 -11.40
C ASN A 189 36.33 -53.56 -11.28
N ALA A 190 37.14 -52.57 -11.69
CA ALA A 190 38.57 -52.62 -11.44
C ALA A 190 38.86 -52.57 -9.93
N THR A 191 39.68 -53.46 -9.40
CA THR A 191 40.01 -53.53 -7.97
C THR A 191 41.51 -53.47 -7.75
N VAL A 192 41.97 -52.78 -6.70
CA VAL A 192 43.37 -52.85 -6.26
C VAL A 192 43.39 -53.27 -4.79
N THR A 193 44.05 -54.40 -4.51
CA THR A 193 44.20 -54.92 -3.14
C THR A 193 45.64 -54.86 -2.62
N ALA A 194 46.63 -54.74 -3.51
CA ALA A 194 48.03 -54.60 -3.16
C ALA A 194 48.46 -53.14 -2.97
N SER A 195 49.44 -52.88 -2.10
CA SER A 195 50.04 -51.56 -1.95
C SER A 195 50.69 -51.09 -3.25
N ASN A 196 50.37 -49.87 -3.67
CA ASN A 196 50.82 -49.21 -4.90
C ASN A 196 50.42 -49.98 -6.19
N GLY A 197 49.37 -50.81 -6.14
CA GLY A 197 48.88 -51.55 -7.30
C GLY A 197 48.20 -50.67 -8.35
N VAL A 198 48.18 -51.14 -9.60
CA VAL A 198 47.51 -50.48 -10.73
C VAL A 198 46.61 -51.50 -11.43
N ALA A 199 45.31 -51.23 -11.44
CA ALA A 199 44.31 -52.01 -12.19
C ALA A 199 43.65 -51.11 -13.24
N ILE A 200 43.86 -51.44 -14.52
CA ILE A 200 43.31 -50.69 -15.66
C ILE A 200 42.54 -51.64 -16.56
N GLY A 201 41.25 -51.34 -16.80
CA GLY A 201 40.33 -52.13 -17.60
C GLY A 201 39.19 -52.74 -16.78
N ALA A 202 38.14 -53.20 -17.46
CA ALA A 202 36.99 -53.80 -16.81
C ALA A 202 37.38 -55.11 -16.10
N ASN A 203 37.02 -55.25 -14.82
CA ASN A 203 37.33 -56.37 -13.93
C ASN A 203 38.84 -56.64 -13.72
N ALA A 204 39.71 -55.65 -13.95
CA ALA A 204 41.14 -55.76 -13.63
C ALA A 204 41.36 -55.84 -12.10
N SER A 205 42.41 -56.54 -11.64
CA SER A 205 42.73 -56.73 -10.21
C SER A 205 44.22 -56.64 -9.90
#